data_AF-M0BJB5-F1
#
_entry.id   AF-M0BJB5-F1
#
_cell.length_a   1.000
_cell.length_b   1.000
_cell.length_c   1.000
_cell.angle_alpha   90.00
_cell.angle_beta   90.00
_cell.angle_gamma   90.00
#
_symmetry.space_group_name_H-M   'P 1'
#
loop_
_entity.id
_entity.type
_entity.pdbx_description
1 polymer ?
#
loop_
_entity_poly.entity_id
_entity_poly.type
_entity_poly.pdbx_seq_one_letter_code
_entity_poly.pdbx_strand_id
1 'polypeptide(L)'
;MALASVVLQLALVVATMLVTAALVVIGPRRLVTALQDVRWRLEMCLLPVAALALVLFLRWSTVDIAVRIEHRVLGNNITPQLFELEQLLFPVNPVAVLQTFQSPELTSFFAFVYIYGYAFLLLFPIVAYFALETMDDLSTLLLAFTVNYTIGLACYVLFIAYGPRNFDPLLFEGLLYDGFPQMRRLTNQVNQSTNVFPSLHTSLSMTVFFLAWLTRKKYPLWVPVSGVLAISIAVSTMYLGIHWFSDVVAGTVLALISVYIGRSYSIRDLRRSIG
;
A
#
# COMPACT_ATOMS: atom_id res chain seq x y z
N MET A 1 25.52 -8.72 2.51
CA MET A 1 25.23 -7.84 1.36
C MET A 1 24.99 -6.41 1.82
N ALA A 2 25.42 -5.41 1.04
CA ALA A 2 25.26 -4.00 1.35
C ALA A 2 23.82 -3.53 1.07
N LEU A 3 23.26 -2.61 1.88
CA LEU A 3 21.91 -2.07 1.71
C LEU A 3 21.66 -1.58 0.27
N ALA A 4 22.66 -0.92 -0.33
CA ALA A 4 22.61 -0.44 -1.71
C ALA A 4 22.33 -1.56 -2.73
N SER A 5 22.89 -2.76 -2.54
CA SER A 5 22.64 -3.89 -3.45
C SER A 5 21.19 -4.39 -3.40
N VAL A 6 20.58 -4.38 -2.21
CA VAL A 6 19.18 -4.77 -2.01
C VAL A 6 18.24 -3.75 -2.64
N VAL A 7 18.52 -2.45 -2.45
CA VAL A 7 17.75 -1.37 -3.06
C VAL A 7 17.87 -1.40 -4.59
N LEU A 8 19.07 -1.62 -5.12
CA LEU A 8 19.29 -1.74 -6.55
C LEU A 8 18.52 -2.94 -7.13
N GLN A 9 18.56 -4.09 -6.47
CA GLN A 9 17.80 -5.27 -6.89
C GLN A 9 16.29 -4.99 -6.90
N LEU A 10 15.75 -4.35 -5.85
CA LEU A 10 14.36 -3.93 -5.79
C LEU A 10 14.00 -3.02 -6.96
N ALA A 11 14.82 -1.98 -7.19
CA ALA A 11 14.59 -1.01 -8.26
C ALA A 11 14.61 -1.68 -9.64
N LEU A 12 15.56 -2.57 -9.90
CA LEU A 12 15.66 -3.30 -11.17
C LEU A 12 14.44 -4.19 -11.42
N VAL A 13 14.07 -5.03 -10.45
CA VAL A 13 12.91 -5.93 -10.59
C VAL A 13 11.62 -5.14 -10.82
N VAL A 14 11.38 -4.11 -10.01
CA VAL A 14 10.17 -3.28 -10.14
C VAL A 14 10.18 -2.51 -11.46
N ALA A 15 11.32 -1.97 -11.90
CA ALA A 15 11.44 -1.31 -13.19
C ALA A 15 11.14 -2.27 -14.36
N THR A 16 11.66 -3.50 -14.32
CA THR A 16 11.34 -4.52 -15.33
C THR A 16 9.85 -4.85 -15.36
N MET A 17 9.22 -5.01 -14.19
CA MET A 17 7.77 -5.22 -14.10
C MET A 17 6.98 -4.04 -14.67
N LEU A 18 7.37 -2.80 -14.34
CA LEU A 18 6.74 -1.57 -14.83
C LEU A 18 6.86 -1.44 -16.35
N VAL A 19 8.04 -1.65 -16.91
CA VAL A 19 8.27 -1.60 -18.36
C VAL A 19 7.44 -2.66 -19.07
N THR A 20 7.45 -3.89 -18.57
CA THR A 20 6.67 -5.00 -19.15
C THR A 20 5.18 -4.68 -19.14
N ALA A 21 4.64 -4.26 -17.98
CA ALA A 21 3.24 -3.92 -17.85
C ALA A 21 2.86 -2.69 -18.69
N ALA A 22 3.73 -1.69 -18.79
CA ALA A 22 3.49 -0.49 -19.61
C ALA A 22 3.40 -0.85 -21.10
N LEU A 23 4.30 -1.71 -21.59
CA LEU A 23 4.26 -2.18 -22.98
C LEU A 23 3.01 -3.02 -23.28
N VAL A 24 2.58 -3.88 -22.35
CA VAL A 24 1.44 -4.79 -22.54
C VAL A 24 0.09 -4.08 -22.37
N VAL A 25 -0.05 -3.22 -21.37
CA VAL A 25 -1.34 -2.62 -20.96
C VAL A 25 -1.57 -1.25 -21.62
N ILE A 26 -0.53 -0.41 -21.71
CA ILE A 26 -0.65 0.96 -22.22
C ILE A 26 -0.34 1.00 -23.73
N GLY A 27 0.69 0.27 -24.14
CA GLY A 27 1.20 0.24 -25.50
C GLY A 27 2.17 1.39 -25.82
N PRO A 28 3.13 1.18 -26.73
CA PRO A 28 4.25 2.11 -26.96
C PRO A 28 3.82 3.47 -27.51
N ARG A 29 2.78 3.51 -28.35
CA ARG A 29 2.29 4.77 -28.95
C ARG A 29 1.79 5.76 -27.90
N ARG A 30 0.97 5.29 -26.96
CA ARG A 30 0.42 6.13 -25.88
C ARG A 30 1.50 6.63 -24.94
N LEU A 31 2.53 5.81 -24.65
CA LEU A 31 3.68 6.23 -23.86
C LEU A 31 4.45 7.38 -24.52
N VAL A 32 4.74 7.26 -25.82
CA VAL A 32 5.45 8.32 -26.56
C VAL A 32 4.66 9.62 -26.56
N THR A 33 3.34 9.57 -26.82
CA THR A 33 2.48 10.76 -26.76
C THR A 33 2.48 11.38 -25.36
N ALA A 34 2.40 10.58 -24.30
CA ALA A 34 2.45 11.07 -22.94
C ALA A 34 3.75 11.81 -22.60
N LEU A 35 4.88 11.37 -23.19
CA LEU A 35 6.19 11.99 -23.02
C LEU A 35 6.35 13.32 -23.77
N GLN A 36 5.55 13.58 -24.80
CA GLN A 36 5.58 14.84 -25.54
C GLN A 36 4.93 16.00 -24.76
N ASP A 37 3.92 15.70 -23.94
CA ASP A 37 3.13 16.70 -23.20
C ASP A 37 3.45 16.74 -21.69
N VAL A 38 4.66 16.32 -21.28
CA VAL A 38 5.01 16.13 -19.86
C VAL A 38 4.76 17.39 -19.02
N ARG A 39 5.16 18.56 -19.52
CA ARG A 39 5.03 19.83 -18.79
C ARG A 39 3.57 20.12 -18.44
N TRP A 40 2.68 20.06 -19.42
CA TRP A 40 1.25 20.30 -19.22
C TRP A 40 0.64 19.29 -18.24
N ARG A 41 1.02 18.01 -18.36
CA ARG A 41 0.54 16.94 -17.46
C ARG A 41 0.97 17.16 -16.01
N LEU A 42 2.22 17.59 -15.79
CA LEU A 42 2.74 17.92 -14.47
C LEU A 42 2.03 19.14 -13.87
N GLU A 43 1.79 20.19 -14.65
CA GLU A 43 1.07 21.39 -14.20
C GLU A 43 -0.39 21.07 -13.77
N MET A 44 -1.04 20.12 -14.44
CA MET A 44 -2.38 19.65 -14.08
C MET A 44 -2.39 18.80 -12.79
N CYS A 45 -1.33 18.05 -12.53
CA CYS A 45 -1.22 17.18 -11.35
C CYS A 45 -0.49 17.83 -10.16
N LEU A 46 -0.02 19.07 -10.29
CA LEU A 46 0.83 19.74 -9.31
C LEU A 46 0.24 19.71 -7.89
N LEU A 47 -1.05 20.01 -7.76
CA LEU A 47 -1.70 20.10 -6.45
C LEU A 47 -1.82 18.73 -5.75
N PRO A 48 -2.36 17.67 -6.37
CA PRO A 48 -2.34 16.33 -5.78
C PRO A 48 -0.93 15.80 -5.50
N VAL A 49 0.03 16.06 -6.40
CA VAL A 49 1.42 15.66 -6.19
C VAL A 49 2.00 16.38 -4.97
N ALA A 50 1.78 17.69 -4.84
CA ALA A 50 2.24 18.46 -3.68
C ALA A 50 1.57 17.98 -2.38
N ALA A 51 0.27 17.69 -2.42
CA ALA A 51 -0.46 17.16 -1.27
C ALA A 51 0.08 15.79 -0.82
N LEU A 52 0.26 14.86 -1.77
CA LEU A 52 0.84 13.55 -1.47
C LEU A 52 2.28 13.69 -0.96
N ALA A 53 3.09 14.51 -1.61
CA ALA A 53 4.47 14.77 -1.21
C ALA A 53 4.55 15.35 0.21
N LEU A 54 3.66 16.27 0.56
CA LEU A 54 3.57 16.82 1.91
C LEU A 54 3.25 15.73 2.93
N VAL A 55 2.26 14.87 2.67
CA VAL A 55 1.91 13.79 3.60
C VAL A 55 3.03 12.76 3.73
N LEU A 56 3.72 12.42 2.64
CA LEU A 56 4.87 11.53 2.68
C LEU A 56 6.08 12.16 3.39
N PHE A 57 6.27 13.48 3.25
CA PHE A 57 7.28 14.23 3.99
C PHE A 57 6.95 14.29 5.48
N LEU A 58 5.68 14.52 5.84
CA LEU A 58 5.23 14.44 7.22
C LEU A 58 5.50 13.04 7.78
N ARG A 59 5.10 11.98 7.07
CA ARG A 59 5.42 10.59 7.45
C ARG A 59 6.91 10.43 7.75
N TRP A 60 7.77 10.88 6.84
CA TRP A 60 9.22 10.73 6.97
C TRP A 60 9.79 11.53 8.15
N SER A 61 9.36 12.79 8.33
CA SER A 61 9.84 13.66 9.40
C SER A 61 9.28 13.30 10.78
N THR A 62 8.10 12.68 10.83
CA THR A 62 7.46 12.29 12.09
C THR A 62 7.84 10.89 12.55
N VAL A 63 8.55 10.06 11.77
CA VAL A 63 8.89 8.67 12.20
C VAL A 63 9.54 8.68 13.58
N ASP A 64 10.53 9.54 13.81
CA ASP A 64 11.26 9.57 15.08
C ASP A 64 10.50 10.29 16.21
N ILE A 65 9.60 11.21 15.87
CA ILE A 65 8.82 11.99 16.84
C ILE A 65 7.58 11.20 17.28
N ALA A 66 6.89 10.55 16.34
CA ALA A 66 5.76 9.67 16.59
C ALA A 66 6.19 8.54 17.53
N VAL A 67 7.29 7.83 17.25
CA VAL A 67 7.80 6.76 18.14
C VAL A 67 8.08 7.26 19.56
N ARG A 68 8.50 8.53 19.73
CA ARG A 68 8.77 9.14 21.05
C ARG A 68 7.52 9.63 21.78
N ILE A 69 6.50 10.11 21.05
CA ILE A 69 5.21 10.55 21.62
C ILE A 69 4.30 9.35 21.92
N GLU A 70 4.30 8.35 21.03
CA GLU A 70 3.55 7.08 21.08
C GLU A 70 3.76 6.36 22.41
N HIS A 71 5.00 6.23 22.89
CA HIS A 71 5.31 5.55 24.16
C HIS A 71 4.99 6.35 25.43
N ARG A 72 4.83 7.69 25.36
CA ARG A 72 4.74 8.53 26.56
C ARG A 72 3.38 9.18 26.81
N VAL A 73 2.55 9.37 25.78
CA VAL A 73 1.39 10.27 25.89
C VAL A 73 0.05 9.61 25.53
N LEU A 74 0.00 8.72 24.53
CA LEU A 74 -1.29 8.25 23.97
C LEU A 74 -1.70 6.83 24.35
N GLY A 75 -0.74 5.92 24.63
CA GLY A 75 -0.93 4.68 25.42
C GLY A 75 -2.06 3.70 25.03
N ASN A 76 -2.85 3.97 23.99
CA ASN A 76 -4.02 3.18 23.64
C ASN A 76 -3.60 1.98 22.80
N ASN A 77 -3.06 0.97 23.49
CA ASN A 77 -2.76 -0.31 22.90
C ASN A 77 -4.07 -1.04 22.58
N ILE A 78 -4.36 -1.17 21.29
CA ILE A 78 -5.55 -1.88 20.79
C ILE A 78 -5.26 -3.33 20.39
N THR A 79 -4.02 -3.80 20.56
CA THR A 79 -3.62 -5.16 20.15
C THR A 79 -4.44 -6.25 20.83
N PRO A 80 -4.64 -6.23 22.17
CA PRO A 80 -5.48 -7.22 22.84
C PRO A 80 -6.91 -7.25 22.28
N GLN A 81 -7.47 -6.08 21.98
CA GLN A 81 -8.82 -5.92 21.46
C GLN A 81 -8.94 -6.48 20.04
N LEU A 82 -7.91 -6.30 19.20
CA LEU A 82 -7.86 -6.92 17.86
C LEU A 82 -7.80 -8.44 17.96
N PHE A 83 -6.99 -8.98 18.87
CA PHE A 83 -6.87 -10.42 19.08
C PHE A 83 -8.15 -11.05 19.64
N GLU A 84 -8.75 -10.44 20.66
CA GLU A 84 -10.03 -10.87 21.24
C GLU A 84 -11.18 -10.81 20.23
N LEU A 85 -11.22 -9.75 19.41
CA LEU A 85 -12.20 -9.62 18.34
C LEU A 85 -12.09 -10.79 17.35
N GLU A 86 -10.87 -11.20 16.98
CA GLU A 86 -10.69 -12.33 16.08
C GLU A 86 -11.07 -13.67 16.68
N GLN A 87 -10.79 -13.89 17.97
CA GLN A 87 -11.26 -15.08 18.68
C GLN A 87 -12.78 -15.14 18.81
N LEU A 88 -13.44 -13.98 18.95
CA LEU A 88 -14.89 -13.89 19.00
C LEU A 88 -15.52 -14.19 17.63
N LEU A 89 -14.92 -13.68 16.55
CA LEU A 89 -15.45 -13.79 15.20
C LEU A 89 -15.17 -15.14 14.53
N PHE A 90 -14.05 -15.79 14.87
CA PHE A 90 -13.59 -16.99 14.20
C PHE A 90 -13.27 -18.12 15.19
N PRO A 91 -13.66 -19.37 14.89
CA PRO A 91 -13.30 -20.52 15.72
C PRO A 91 -11.79 -20.74 15.85
N VAL A 92 -11.03 -20.37 14.81
CA VAL A 92 -9.57 -20.39 14.78
C VAL A 92 -9.10 -19.07 14.18
N ASN A 93 -8.04 -18.48 14.76
CA ASN A 93 -7.51 -17.21 14.30
C ASN A 93 -7.12 -17.28 12.80
N PRO A 94 -7.57 -16.33 11.95
CA PRO A 94 -7.30 -16.36 10.50
C PRO A 94 -5.82 -16.41 10.14
N VAL A 95 -4.96 -15.72 10.90
CA VAL A 95 -3.50 -15.73 10.68
C VAL A 95 -2.94 -17.12 10.97
N ALA A 96 -3.35 -17.75 12.08
CA ALA A 96 -2.96 -19.11 12.40
C ALA A 96 -3.40 -20.10 11.32
N VAL A 97 -4.63 -19.98 10.80
CA VAL A 97 -5.12 -20.82 9.69
C VAL A 97 -4.25 -20.66 8.45
N LEU A 98 -3.92 -19.42 8.05
CA LEU A 98 -3.06 -19.17 6.89
C LEU A 98 -1.67 -19.78 7.06
N GLN A 99 -1.11 -19.73 8.27
CA GLN A 99 0.21 -20.29 8.56
C GLN A 99 0.23 -21.82 8.57
N THR A 100 -0.93 -22.50 8.67
CA THR A 100 -0.97 -23.97 8.49
C THR A 100 -0.58 -24.44 7.08
N PHE A 101 -0.70 -23.56 6.08
CA PHE A 101 -0.34 -23.86 4.69
C PHE A 101 1.13 -23.57 4.37
N GLN A 102 1.94 -23.26 5.39
CA GLN A 102 3.29 -22.78 5.16
C GLN A 102 4.18 -23.79 4.44
N SER A 103 4.89 -23.32 3.41
CA SER A 103 5.97 -24.04 2.73
C SER A 103 7.06 -23.05 2.33
N PRO A 104 8.31 -23.49 2.12
CA PRO A 104 9.38 -22.62 1.65
C PRO A 104 9.04 -21.84 0.37
N GLU A 105 8.35 -22.50 -0.58
CA GLU A 105 7.92 -21.94 -1.85
C GLU A 105 6.81 -20.90 -1.66
N LEU A 106 5.80 -21.22 -0.86
CA LEU A 106 4.68 -20.32 -0.60
C LEU A 106 5.13 -19.08 0.19
N THR A 107 6.02 -19.27 1.17
CA THR A 107 6.62 -18.16 1.93
C THR A 107 7.46 -17.27 1.04
N SER A 108 8.24 -17.84 0.12
CA SER A 108 9.00 -17.06 -0.87
C SER A 108 8.09 -16.29 -1.82
N PHE A 109 6.99 -16.90 -2.26
CA PHE A 109 5.99 -16.21 -3.08
C PHE A 109 5.36 -15.03 -2.34
N PHE A 110 4.85 -15.22 -1.12
CA PHE A 110 4.20 -14.14 -0.38
C PHE A 110 5.17 -13.05 0.04
N ALA A 111 6.41 -13.38 0.38
CA ALA A 111 7.42 -12.36 0.66
C ALA A 111 7.79 -11.57 -0.61
N PHE A 112 7.83 -12.23 -1.79
CA PHE A 112 8.00 -11.52 -3.06
C PHE A 112 6.84 -10.58 -3.36
N VAL A 113 5.60 -11.06 -3.20
CA VAL A 113 4.37 -10.26 -3.38
C VAL A 113 4.36 -9.06 -2.43
N TYR A 114 4.66 -9.27 -1.15
CA TYR A 114 4.67 -8.24 -0.12
C TYR A 114 5.66 -7.10 -0.43
N ILE A 115 6.81 -7.41 -1.03
CA ILE A 115 7.87 -6.43 -1.29
C ILE A 115 7.78 -5.87 -2.71
N TYR A 116 7.94 -6.74 -3.71
CA TYR A 116 8.05 -6.36 -5.12
C TYR A 116 6.67 -6.15 -5.73
N GLY A 117 5.73 -7.06 -5.45
CA GLY A 117 4.36 -6.97 -5.94
C GLY A 117 3.67 -5.70 -5.45
N TYR A 118 3.83 -5.37 -4.17
CA TYR A 118 3.31 -4.14 -3.58
C TYR A 118 3.92 -2.88 -4.22
N ALA A 119 5.25 -2.79 -4.31
CA ALA A 119 5.91 -1.65 -4.93
C ALA A 119 5.47 -1.44 -6.39
N PHE A 120 5.39 -2.53 -7.17
CA PHE A 120 4.88 -2.49 -8.53
C PHE A 120 3.41 -2.02 -8.60
N LEU A 121 2.53 -2.58 -7.75
CA LEU A 121 1.10 -2.28 -7.75
C LEU A 121 0.84 -0.79 -7.46
N LEU A 122 1.63 -0.15 -6.60
CA LEU A 122 1.48 1.29 -6.31
C LEU A 122 2.00 2.19 -7.43
N LEU A 123 3.08 1.80 -8.11
CA LEU A 123 3.73 2.62 -9.12
C LEU A 123 3.10 2.52 -10.50
N PHE A 124 2.67 1.32 -10.90
CA PHE A 124 2.09 1.11 -12.22
C PHE A 124 0.89 2.00 -12.56
N PRO A 125 -0.13 2.19 -11.69
CA PRO A 125 -1.29 3.03 -12.02
C PRO A 125 -0.91 4.51 -12.19
N ILE A 126 0.19 4.99 -11.57
CA ILE A 126 0.72 6.34 -11.82
C ILE A 126 1.16 6.45 -13.29
N VAL A 127 1.93 5.47 -13.78
CA VAL A 127 2.38 5.42 -15.18
C VAL A 127 1.18 5.26 -16.13
N ALA A 128 0.27 4.35 -15.81
CA ALA A 128 -0.90 4.06 -16.65
C ALA A 128 -1.83 5.26 -16.78
N TYR A 129 -2.14 5.96 -15.69
CA TYR A 129 -3.04 7.11 -15.73
C TYR A 129 -2.34 8.37 -16.24
N PHE A 130 -1.03 8.51 -16.05
CA PHE A 130 -0.25 9.57 -16.72
C PHE A 130 -0.30 9.45 -18.24
N ALA A 131 -0.39 8.23 -18.76
CA ALA A 131 -0.48 7.96 -20.20
C ALA A 131 -1.88 8.16 -20.82
N LEU A 132 -2.90 8.47 -20.02
CA LEU A 132 -4.24 8.79 -20.51
C LEU A 132 -4.33 10.24 -21.01
N GLU A 133 -5.29 10.53 -21.89
CA GLU A 133 -5.47 11.88 -22.46
C GLU A 133 -5.83 12.93 -21.39
N THR A 134 -6.57 12.52 -20.36
CA THR A 134 -7.03 13.38 -19.25
C THR A 134 -6.36 13.01 -17.95
N MET A 135 -6.04 14.02 -17.12
CA MET A 135 -5.38 13.82 -15.81
C MET A 135 -6.37 13.52 -14.67
N ASP A 136 -7.66 13.37 -14.95
CA ASP A 136 -8.69 13.19 -13.93
C ASP A 136 -8.49 11.88 -13.13
N ASP A 137 -8.14 10.76 -13.79
CA ASP A 137 -7.91 9.48 -13.10
C ASP A 137 -6.61 9.49 -12.29
N LEU A 138 -5.56 10.12 -12.81
CA LEU A 138 -4.29 10.28 -12.09
C LEU A 138 -4.48 11.17 -10.85
N SER A 139 -5.21 12.27 -11.00
CA SER A 139 -5.57 13.17 -9.90
C SER A 139 -6.37 12.45 -8.83
N THR A 140 -7.36 11.65 -9.24
CA THR A 140 -8.18 10.80 -8.36
C THR A 140 -7.31 9.81 -7.59
N LEU A 141 -6.38 9.12 -8.27
CA LEU A 141 -5.44 8.18 -7.65
C LEU A 141 -4.58 8.87 -6.59
N LEU A 142 -3.95 9.99 -6.95
CA LEU A 142 -3.07 10.74 -6.05
C LEU A 142 -3.83 11.28 -4.84
N LEU A 143 -5.05 11.79 -5.03
CA LEU A 143 -5.89 12.25 -3.93
C LEU A 143 -6.31 11.07 -3.03
N ALA A 144 -6.70 9.93 -3.59
CA ALA A 144 -7.02 8.74 -2.81
C ALA A 144 -5.80 8.25 -2.00
N PHE A 145 -4.59 8.28 -2.57
CA PHE A 145 -3.35 7.96 -1.85
C PHE A 145 -3.08 8.96 -0.72
N THR A 146 -3.27 10.25 -0.96
CA THR A 146 -3.16 11.28 0.08
C THR A 146 -4.11 11.00 1.24
N VAL A 147 -5.39 10.74 0.96
CA VAL A 147 -6.40 10.41 2.00
C VAL A 147 -6.03 9.15 2.78
N ASN A 148 -5.60 8.10 2.08
CA ASN A 148 -5.11 6.86 2.70
C ASN A 148 -4.00 7.16 3.71
N TYR A 149 -2.94 7.86 3.28
CA TYR A 149 -1.83 8.17 4.18
C TYR A 149 -2.24 9.12 5.29
N THR A 150 -3.05 10.15 5.02
CA THR A 150 -3.51 11.08 6.06
C THR A 150 -4.28 10.36 7.17
N ILE A 151 -5.29 9.57 6.81
CA ILE A 151 -6.09 8.84 7.80
C ILE A 151 -5.26 7.74 8.46
N GLY A 152 -4.50 6.96 7.68
CA GLY A 152 -3.66 5.89 8.21
C GLY A 152 -2.60 6.39 9.21
N LEU A 153 -1.91 7.49 8.89
CA LEU A 153 -0.93 8.09 9.81
C LEU A 153 -1.61 8.66 11.06
N ALA A 154 -2.79 9.25 10.94
CA ALA A 154 -3.56 9.68 12.10
C ALA A 154 -3.92 8.48 12.99
N CYS A 155 -4.36 7.36 12.42
CA CYS A 155 -4.60 6.12 13.16
C CYS A 155 -3.34 5.60 13.84
N TYR A 156 -2.19 5.60 13.17
CA TYR A 156 -0.91 5.16 13.77
C TYR A 156 -0.42 6.06 14.91
N VAL A 157 -0.82 7.33 14.94
CA VAL A 157 -0.56 8.21 16.07
C VAL A 157 -1.51 7.92 17.24
N LEU A 158 -2.78 7.61 16.94
CA LEU A 158 -3.84 7.44 17.94
C LEU A 158 -3.88 6.04 18.57
N PHE A 159 -3.46 5.01 17.82
CA PHE A 159 -3.56 3.62 18.20
C PHE A 159 -2.21 2.93 18.13
N ILE A 160 -1.86 2.23 19.19
CA ILE A 160 -0.70 1.33 19.20
C ILE A 160 -1.21 -0.07 18.92
N ALA A 161 -0.71 -0.70 17.87
CA ALA A 161 -1.11 -2.05 17.51
C ALA A 161 0.09 -2.88 17.05
N TYR A 162 0.34 -4.02 17.69
CA TYR A 162 1.39 -4.94 17.28
C TYR A 162 0.82 -6.00 16.34
N GLY A 163 1.55 -6.32 15.27
CA GLY A 163 1.20 -7.44 14.40
C GLY A 163 1.29 -8.79 15.12
N PRO A 164 0.63 -9.85 14.60
CA PRO A 164 0.57 -11.18 15.22
C PRO A 164 1.92 -11.71 15.71
N ARG A 165 2.95 -11.65 14.85
CA ARG A 165 4.31 -12.15 15.17
C ARG A 165 5.03 -11.39 16.30
N ASN A 166 4.59 -10.17 16.60
CA ASN A 166 5.14 -9.34 17.68
C ASN A 166 4.30 -9.41 18.95
N PHE A 167 3.04 -9.83 18.84
CA PHE A 167 2.12 -9.98 19.96
C PHE A 167 2.33 -11.30 20.70
N ASP A 168 2.30 -12.43 19.97
CA ASP A 168 2.60 -13.76 20.52
C ASP A 168 3.42 -14.59 19.52
N PRO A 169 4.76 -14.55 19.62
CA PRO A 169 5.65 -15.30 18.74
C PRO A 169 5.57 -16.83 18.90
N LEU A 170 4.94 -17.34 19.97
CA LEU A 170 4.71 -18.78 20.15
C LEU A 170 3.49 -19.25 19.36
N LEU A 171 2.55 -18.36 19.09
CA LEU A 171 1.34 -18.63 18.31
C LEU A 171 1.46 -18.22 16.85
N PHE A 172 2.27 -17.20 16.52
CA PHE A 172 2.36 -16.62 15.18
C PHE A 172 3.79 -16.47 14.70
N GLU A 173 4.08 -17.05 13.53
CA GLU A 173 5.44 -17.06 12.98
C GLU A 173 5.78 -15.80 12.17
N GLY A 174 7.04 -15.37 12.25
CA GLY A 174 7.57 -14.19 11.56
C GLY A 174 8.17 -14.50 10.17
N LEU A 175 7.37 -15.07 9.26
CA LEU A 175 7.84 -15.74 8.04
C LEU A 175 8.52 -14.84 6.98
N LEU A 176 8.36 -13.51 7.05
CA LEU A 176 8.93 -12.57 6.06
C LEU A 176 10.45 -12.75 5.87
N TYR A 177 11.16 -13.04 6.95
CA TYR A 177 12.63 -13.10 6.92
C TYR A 177 13.19 -14.49 6.64
N ASP A 178 12.34 -15.52 6.60
CA ASP A 178 12.75 -16.87 6.22
C ASP A 178 12.90 -16.99 4.70
N GLY A 179 11.98 -16.36 3.94
CA GLY A 179 12.08 -16.31 2.48
C GLY A 179 13.13 -15.33 1.95
N PHE A 180 13.30 -14.17 2.60
CA PHE A 180 14.29 -13.16 2.18
C PHE A 180 15.02 -12.52 3.38
N PRO A 181 16.00 -13.22 3.99
CA PRO A 181 16.73 -12.71 5.15
C PRO A 181 17.40 -11.35 4.92
N GLN A 182 17.83 -11.11 3.68
CA GLN A 182 18.46 -9.86 3.23
C GLN A 182 17.55 -8.63 3.28
N MET A 183 16.23 -8.81 3.20
CA MET A 183 15.27 -7.72 3.24
C MET A 183 15.06 -7.17 4.65
N ARG A 184 15.46 -7.91 5.69
CA ARG A 184 15.33 -7.51 7.10
C ARG A 184 15.92 -6.13 7.40
N ARG A 185 17.04 -5.79 6.78
CA ARG A 185 17.68 -4.47 6.96
C ARG A 185 16.87 -3.34 6.32
N LEU A 186 16.27 -3.57 5.15
CA LEU A 186 15.44 -2.58 4.47
C LEU A 186 14.10 -2.42 5.20
N THR A 187 13.44 -3.52 5.53
CA THR A 187 12.13 -3.50 6.18
C THR A 187 12.18 -2.87 7.56
N ASN A 188 13.21 -3.17 8.36
CA ASN A 188 13.35 -2.56 9.71
C ASN A 188 13.64 -1.04 9.68
N GLN A 189 14.09 -0.49 8.55
CA GLN A 189 14.27 0.98 8.40
C GLN A 189 12.97 1.69 8.01
N VAL A 190 12.00 0.98 7.43
CA VAL A 190 10.82 1.58 6.79
C VAL A 190 9.51 1.22 7.51
N ASN A 191 9.45 0.06 8.17
CA ASN A 191 8.29 -0.44 8.89
C ASN A 191 8.55 -0.47 10.40
N GLN A 192 7.67 0.18 11.14
CA GLN A 192 7.61 0.09 12.60
C GLN A 192 6.75 -1.11 13.00
N SER A 193 7.09 -1.77 14.12
CA SER A 193 6.36 -2.94 14.63
C SER A 193 4.96 -2.61 15.17
N THR A 194 4.67 -1.34 15.43
CA THR A 194 3.44 -0.81 16.05
C THR A 194 2.43 -0.20 15.07
N ASN A 195 2.81 -0.04 13.79
CA ASN A 195 1.99 0.63 12.78
C ASN A 195 1.16 -0.37 11.96
N VAL A 196 0.34 -1.19 12.63
CA VAL A 196 -0.43 -2.25 11.94
C VAL A 196 -1.90 -1.90 11.68
N PHE A 197 -2.53 -1.05 12.50
CA PHE A 197 -3.96 -0.74 12.35
C PHE A 197 -4.22 0.70 11.86
N PRO A 198 -4.96 0.91 10.74
CA PRO A 198 -5.38 -0.09 9.76
C PRO A 198 -4.22 -0.54 8.86
N SER A 199 -4.39 -1.62 8.10
CA SER A 199 -3.37 -2.08 7.17
C SER A 199 -3.27 -1.16 5.95
N LEU A 200 -2.26 -0.27 5.92
CA LEU A 200 -2.00 0.60 4.76
C LEU A 200 -1.58 -0.19 3.51
N HIS A 201 -0.88 -1.31 3.66
CA HIS A 201 -0.55 -2.20 2.53
C HIS A 201 -1.84 -2.69 1.85
N THR A 202 -2.81 -3.13 2.64
CA THR A 202 -4.13 -3.53 2.13
C THR A 202 -4.86 -2.32 1.54
N SER A 203 -4.91 -1.21 2.27
CA SER A 203 -5.69 -0.04 1.89
C SER A 203 -5.25 0.57 0.55
N LEU A 204 -3.96 0.75 0.36
CA LEU A 204 -3.41 1.28 -0.89
C LEU A 204 -3.57 0.28 -2.05
N SER A 205 -3.35 -1.01 -1.79
CA SER A 205 -3.52 -2.06 -2.81
C SER A 205 -4.97 -2.18 -3.28
N MET A 206 -5.92 -2.18 -2.35
CA MET A 206 -7.35 -2.23 -2.65
C MET A 206 -7.81 -0.93 -3.33
N THR A 207 -7.25 0.22 -2.97
CA THR A 207 -7.48 1.51 -3.67
C THR A 207 -7.11 1.39 -5.15
N VAL A 208 -5.94 0.81 -5.46
CA VAL A 208 -5.51 0.60 -6.85
C VAL A 208 -6.48 -0.33 -7.58
N PHE A 209 -6.87 -1.45 -6.97
CA PHE A 209 -7.82 -2.39 -7.58
C PHE A 209 -9.19 -1.76 -7.85
N PHE A 210 -9.76 -1.04 -6.88
CA PHE A 210 -11.05 -0.37 -7.06
C PHE A 210 -11.00 0.70 -8.16
N LEU A 211 -9.93 1.49 -8.23
CA LEU A 211 -9.75 2.44 -9.33
C LEU A 211 -9.56 1.72 -10.67
N ALA A 212 -8.81 0.62 -10.72
CA ALA A 212 -8.66 -0.19 -11.93
C ALA A 212 -10.03 -0.68 -12.43
N TRP A 213 -10.88 -1.18 -11.54
CA TRP A 213 -12.25 -1.59 -11.85
C TRP A 213 -13.11 -0.44 -12.38
N LEU A 214 -13.00 0.75 -11.78
CA LEU A 214 -13.71 1.94 -12.23
C LEU A 214 -13.21 2.42 -13.61
N THR A 215 -11.92 2.28 -13.89
CA THR A 215 -11.30 2.63 -15.18
C THR A 215 -11.21 1.46 -16.17
N ARG A 216 -11.93 0.35 -15.93
CA ARG A 216 -11.81 -0.91 -16.71
C ARG A 216 -11.99 -0.75 -18.21
N LYS A 217 -12.76 0.24 -18.66
CA LYS A 217 -12.93 0.53 -20.10
C LYS A 217 -11.66 1.10 -20.75
N LYS A 218 -10.80 1.76 -19.97
CA LYS A 218 -9.55 2.39 -20.44
C LYS A 218 -8.40 1.38 -20.47
N TYR A 219 -8.30 0.52 -19.45
CA TYR A 219 -7.27 -0.52 -19.31
C TYR A 219 -7.87 -1.86 -18.82
N PRO A 220 -8.56 -2.63 -19.69
CA PRO A 220 -9.27 -3.85 -19.26
C PRO A 220 -8.33 -4.94 -18.75
N LEU A 221 -7.14 -5.06 -19.33
CA LEU A 221 -6.11 -6.04 -18.90
C LEU A 221 -5.57 -5.75 -17.50
N TRP A 222 -5.67 -4.51 -17.02
CA TRP A 222 -5.16 -4.12 -15.71
C TRP A 222 -6.05 -4.60 -14.56
N VAL A 223 -7.34 -4.79 -14.80
CA VAL A 223 -8.30 -5.19 -13.76
C VAL A 223 -7.96 -6.55 -13.13
N PRO A 224 -7.79 -7.66 -13.89
CA PRO A 224 -7.44 -8.94 -13.28
C PRO A 224 -6.06 -8.91 -12.62
N VAL A 225 -5.07 -8.22 -13.22
CA VAL A 225 -3.71 -8.12 -12.66
C VAL A 225 -3.72 -7.39 -11.32
N SER A 226 -4.36 -6.22 -11.25
CA SER A 226 -4.47 -5.44 -10.02
C SER A 226 -5.29 -6.15 -8.94
N GLY A 227 -6.39 -6.83 -9.31
CA GLY A 227 -7.21 -7.58 -8.36
C GLY A 227 -6.47 -8.75 -7.72
N VAL A 228 -5.81 -9.58 -8.55
CA VAL A 228 -5.01 -10.71 -8.04
C VAL A 228 -3.88 -10.22 -7.16
N LEU A 229 -3.14 -9.18 -7.57
CA LEU A 229 -2.06 -8.62 -6.75
C LEU A 229 -2.58 -8.01 -5.45
N ALA A 230 -3.65 -7.22 -5.48
CA ALA A 230 -4.19 -6.58 -4.29
C ALA A 230 -4.65 -7.59 -3.24
N ILE A 231 -5.36 -8.64 -3.67
CA ILE A 231 -5.77 -9.74 -2.80
C ILE A 231 -4.54 -10.50 -2.29
N SER A 232 -3.57 -10.80 -3.16
CA SER A 232 -2.34 -11.50 -2.76
C SER A 232 -1.54 -10.70 -1.74
N ILE A 233 -1.49 -9.37 -1.85
CA ILE A 233 -0.83 -8.50 -0.88
C ILE A 233 -1.59 -8.53 0.46
N ALA A 234 -2.92 -8.40 0.44
CA ALA A 234 -3.75 -8.48 1.64
C ALA A 234 -3.62 -9.84 2.37
N VAL A 235 -3.49 -10.93 1.62
CA VAL A 235 -3.23 -12.27 2.20
C VAL A 235 -1.79 -12.37 2.69
N SER A 236 -0.82 -11.83 1.95
CA SER A 236 0.60 -11.88 2.33
C SER A 236 0.87 -11.19 3.67
N THR A 237 0.16 -10.10 3.96
CA THR A 237 0.35 -9.37 5.22
C THR A 237 -0.05 -10.21 6.44
N MET A 238 -1.12 -11.00 6.31
CA MET A 238 -1.56 -11.92 7.36
C MET A 238 -0.65 -13.15 7.41
N TYR A 239 -0.41 -13.80 6.27
CA TYR A 239 0.43 -15.01 6.16
C TYR A 239 1.81 -14.80 6.79
N LEU A 240 2.44 -13.63 6.53
CA LEU A 240 3.76 -13.28 7.05
C LEU A 240 3.76 -12.80 8.53
N GLY A 241 2.60 -12.87 9.20
CA GLY A 241 2.43 -12.50 10.60
C GLY A 241 2.51 -11.00 10.89
N ILE A 242 2.25 -10.15 9.88
CA ILE A 242 2.44 -8.69 9.97
C ILE A 242 1.15 -7.99 10.40
N HIS A 243 0.01 -8.40 9.86
CA HIS A 243 -1.29 -7.78 10.14
C HIS A 243 -2.33 -8.80 10.59
N TRP A 244 -3.24 -8.35 11.44
CA TRP A 244 -4.46 -9.06 11.81
C TRP A 244 -5.47 -9.01 10.66
N PHE A 245 -6.41 -9.96 10.59
CA PHE A 245 -7.53 -9.92 9.65
C PHE A 245 -8.37 -8.66 9.83
N SER A 246 -8.59 -8.24 11.08
CA SER A 246 -9.32 -7.00 11.39
C SER A 246 -8.63 -5.76 10.80
N ASP A 247 -7.30 -5.70 10.81
CA ASP A 247 -6.52 -4.61 10.19
C ASP A 247 -6.69 -4.57 8.67
N VAL A 248 -6.78 -5.76 8.04
CA VAL A 248 -6.99 -5.94 6.60
C VAL A 248 -8.39 -5.50 6.20
N VAL A 249 -9.41 -5.85 6.98
CA VAL A 249 -10.78 -5.37 6.77
C VAL A 249 -10.85 -3.85 6.91
N ALA A 250 -10.29 -3.29 8.00
CA ALA A 250 -10.24 -1.84 8.20
C ALA A 250 -9.48 -1.12 7.08
N GLY A 251 -8.38 -1.70 6.60
CA GLY A 251 -7.65 -1.20 5.42
C GLY A 251 -8.52 -1.22 4.15
N THR A 252 -9.29 -2.28 3.91
CA THR A 252 -10.19 -2.34 2.76
C THR A 252 -11.31 -1.29 2.84
N VAL A 253 -11.85 -1.04 4.03
CA VAL A 253 -12.82 0.03 4.27
C VAL A 253 -12.20 1.40 4.02
N LEU A 254 -10.98 1.63 4.51
CA LEU A 254 -10.23 2.87 4.26
C LEU A 254 -9.98 3.08 2.76
N ALA A 255 -9.72 2.02 2.00
CA ALA A 255 -9.59 2.09 0.55
C ALA A 255 -10.88 2.57 -0.12
N LEU A 256 -12.04 2.02 0.27
CA LEU A 256 -13.34 2.46 -0.25
C LEU A 256 -13.61 3.94 0.05
N ILE A 257 -13.35 4.38 1.28
CA ILE A 257 -13.48 5.79 1.69
C ILE A 257 -12.56 6.68 0.86
N SER A 258 -11.30 6.27 0.70
CA SER A 258 -10.30 7.04 -0.04
C SER A 258 -10.63 7.16 -1.52
N VAL A 259 -11.13 6.09 -2.14
CA VAL A 259 -11.62 6.10 -3.53
C VAL A 259 -12.87 6.99 -3.66
N TYR A 260 -13.80 6.90 -2.71
CA TYR A 260 -15.00 7.73 -2.70
C TYR A 260 -14.64 9.22 -2.63
N ILE A 261 -13.76 9.62 -1.70
CA ILE A 261 -13.30 11.00 -1.57
C ILE A 261 -12.53 11.41 -2.83
N GLY A 262 -11.57 10.58 -3.29
CA GLY A 262 -10.80 10.85 -4.49
C GLY A 262 -11.67 11.11 -5.73
N ARG A 263 -12.81 10.43 -5.84
CA ARG A 263 -13.77 10.61 -6.93
C ARG A 263 -14.74 11.77 -6.75
N SER A 264 -15.09 12.09 -5.51
CA SER A 264 -16.06 13.14 -5.19
C SER A 264 -15.45 14.54 -5.29
N TYR A 265 -14.13 14.65 -5.11
CA TYR A 265 -13.40 15.91 -5.21
C TYR A 265 -12.48 15.88 -6.44
N SER A 266 -12.99 16.32 -7.59
CA SER A 266 -12.11 16.62 -8.74
C SER A 266 -11.36 17.92 -8.45
N ILE A 267 -10.08 18.01 -8.82
CA ILE A 267 -9.28 19.26 -8.72
C ILE A 267 -10.00 20.44 -9.39
N ARG A 268 -10.83 20.17 -10.43
CA ARG A 268 -11.63 21.20 -11.10
C ARG A 268 -12.60 21.89 -10.14
N ASP A 269 -13.15 21.17 -9.16
CA ASP A 269 -14.07 21.72 -8.18
C ASP A 269 -13.32 22.49 -7.08
N LEU A 270 -12.14 22.00 -6.65
CA LEU A 270 -11.27 22.73 -5.73
C LEU A 270 -10.70 24.02 -6.34
N ARG A 271 -10.28 24.02 -7.61
CA ARG A 271 -9.81 25.24 -8.29
C ARG A 271 -10.91 26.27 -8.48
N ARG A 272 -12.16 25.84 -8.67
CA ARG A 272 -13.34 26.72 -8.76
C ARG A 272 -13.80 27.28 -7.41
N SER A 273 -13.41 26.68 -6.29
CA SER A 273 -13.77 27.21 -4.96
C SER A 273 -12.74 28.19 -4.40
N ILE A 274 -11.55 28.27 -4.99
CA ILE A 274 -10.43 29.12 -4.54
C ILE A 274 -10.22 30.33 -5.46
N GLY A 275 -10.83 30.33 -6.65
CA GLY A 275 -10.82 31.46 -7.60
C GLY A 275 -12.20 32.09 -7.73
#